data_AF-F0FX71-F1
#
_entry.id   AF-F0FX71-F1
#
_cell.length_a   1.000
_cell.length_b   1.000
_cell.length_c   1.000
_cell.angle_alpha   90.00
_cell.angle_beta   90.00
_cell.angle_gamma   90.00
#
_symmetry.space_group_name_H-M   'P 1'
#
loop_
_entity.id
_entity.type
_entity.pdbx_description
1 polymer ?
#
loop_
_entity_poly.entity_id
_entity_poly.type
_entity_poly.pdbx_seq_one_letter_code
_entity_poly.pdbx_strand_id
1 'polypeptide(L)'
;SAISMADLGFGALPHGLSVSRDGTRAYFVSAGNGGTAYSQGNPPLDNMSMAGDNGFFVVDTSEVQNRRPNAQMHRIATVPVRNGSAAQHTISFLSGGKPYLIEVDEGGAGGFQDPGATSVKAACNAGMTPFPLGHIYDMSNEAAPRLVSELRLETHATRNCSKVIPDIMGLTTFTYGSHYCSVDNRENATALACSYFNSGVRVFDIRDPSKPKEIAYYNPPAAKSPGAGSGHLMLGQYRAGGPDWCA
;
A
#
# COMPACT_ATOMS: atom_id res chain seq x y z
N SER A 1 24.43 3.63 16.83
CA SER A 1 24.81 3.49 15.42
C SER A 1 23.59 3.73 14.55
N ALA A 2 23.76 4.12 13.28
CA ALA A 2 22.62 4.20 12.35
C ALA A 2 22.22 2.78 11.94
N ILE A 3 20.94 2.44 12.03
CA ILE A 3 20.40 1.19 11.47
C ILE A 3 20.19 1.38 9.97
N SER A 4 20.66 0.45 9.15
CA SER A 4 20.45 0.46 7.71
C SER A 4 19.20 -0.36 7.32
N MET A 5 18.67 -0.14 6.12
CA MET A 5 17.58 -0.97 5.59
C MET A 5 18.00 -2.44 5.45
N ALA A 6 19.27 -2.68 5.12
CA ALA A 6 19.83 -4.02 5.05
C ALA A 6 19.76 -4.73 6.41
N ASP A 7 20.00 -4.01 7.51
CA ASP A 7 19.84 -4.55 8.88
C ASP A 7 18.37 -4.87 9.20
N LEU A 8 17.44 -4.13 8.59
CA LEU A 8 16.00 -4.39 8.69
C LEU A 8 15.55 -5.57 7.81
N GLY A 9 16.34 -5.99 6.82
CA GLY A 9 16.09 -7.20 6.03
C GLY A 9 15.51 -6.98 4.63
N PHE A 10 15.48 -5.73 4.13
CA PHE A 10 15.29 -5.46 2.70
C PHE A 10 16.44 -4.59 2.16
N GLY A 11 16.76 -4.76 0.87
CA GLY A 11 17.75 -3.96 0.16
C GLY A 11 17.20 -2.66 -0.43
N ALA A 12 15.88 -2.46 -0.39
CA ALA A 12 15.21 -1.27 -0.92
C ALA A 12 15.11 -0.13 0.12
N LEU A 13 14.79 1.07 -0.38
CA LEU A 13 14.64 2.29 0.43
C LEU A 13 13.32 2.25 1.24
N PRO A 14 13.30 2.85 2.44
CA PRO A 14 12.06 3.02 3.17
C PRO A 14 11.20 4.04 2.42
N HIS A 15 9.92 3.74 2.22
CA HIS A 15 9.03 4.66 1.52
C HIS A 15 8.17 5.48 2.48
N GLY A 16 7.48 4.79 3.38
CA GLY A 16 6.64 5.39 4.41
C GLY A 16 6.82 4.72 5.76
N LEU A 17 6.28 5.36 6.79
CA LEU A 17 6.29 4.84 8.14
C LEU A 17 5.03 5.24 8.91
N SER A 18 4.68 4.44 9.91
CA SER A 18 3.81 4.88 11.00
C SER A 18 4.43 4.53 12.34
N VAL A 19 4.00 5.24 13.39
CA VAL A 19 4.44 5.02 14.76
C VAL A 19 3.22 4.72 15.61
N SER A 20 3.35 3.73 16.49
CA SER A 20 2.37 3.43 17.53
C SER A 20 2.14 4.62 18.46
N ARG A 21 0.99 4.64 19.13
CA ARG A 21 0.59 5.76 20.01
C ARG A 21 1.58 6.03 21.14
N ASP A 22 2.15 4.98 21.73
CA ASP A 22 3.10 5.11 22.84
C ASP A 22 4.53 5.40 22.37
N GLY A 23 4.78 5.40 21.05
CA GLY A 23 6.09 5.66 20.44
C GLY A 23 7.07 4.50 20.54
N THR A 24 6.67 3.33 21.06
CA THR A 24 7.56 2.18 21.30
C THR A 24 7.64 1.22 20.11
N ARG A 25 6.77 1.40 19.12
CA ARG A 25 6.80 0.70 17.82
C ARG A 25 6.79 1.67 16.67
N ALA A 26 7.62 1.39 15.67
CA ALA A 26 7.55 1.97 14.34
C ALA A 26 7.34 0.87 13.30
N TYR A 27 6.53 1.16 12.29
CA TYR A 27 6.19 0.27 11.20
C TYR A 27 6.63 0.94 9.88
N PHE A 28 7.73 0.47 9.32
CA PHE A 28 8.29 1.01 8.07
C PHE A 28 7.84 0.15 6.91
N VAL A 29 7.58 0.76 5.75
CA VAL A 29 7.38 0.01 4.51
C VAL A 29 8.58 0.13 3.59
N SER A 30 8.76 -0.87 2.74
CA SER A 30 9.80 -0.91 1.73
C SER A 30 9.22 -0.52 0.36
N ALA A 31 9.91 0.38 -0.35
CA ALA A 31 9.48 0.86 -1.67
C ALA A 31 9.38 -0.25 -2.74
N GLY A 32 9.96 -1.43 -2.49
CA GLY A 32 9.93 -2.54 -3.43
C GLY A 32 10.67 -2.27 -4.72
N ASN A 33 10.16 -2.84 -5.81
CA ASN A 33 10.77 -2.76 -7.14
C ASN A 33 9.87 -2.12 -8.20
N GLY A 34 8.70 -1.55 -7.85
CA GLY A 34 7.90 -0.65 -8.69
C GLY A 34 7.44 -1.13 -10.08
N GLY A 35 7.92 -2.27 -10.57
CA GLY A 35 7.76 -2.74 -11.93
C GLY A 35 8.66 -2.08 -12.98
N THR A 36 8.44 -2.53 -14.22
CA THR A 36 9.24 -2.17 -15.41
C THR A 36 9.07 -0.73 -15.84
N ALA A 37 7.94 -0.08 -15.51
CA ALA A 37 7.70 1.33 -15.81
C ALA A 37 8.77 2.27 -15.21
N TYR A 38 9.45 1.84 -14.15
CA TYR A 38 10.54 2.56 -13.49
C TYR A 38 11.92 1.93 -13.70
N SER A 39 12.06 1.01 -14.65
CA SER A 39 13.32 0.29 -14.90
C SER A 39 13.84 -0.52 -13.71
N GLN A 40 12.94 -0.95 -12.80
CA GLN A 40 13.29 -1.69 -11.59
C GLN A 40 13.00 -3.21 -11.69
N GLY A 41 12.74 -3.70 -12.90
CA GLY A 41 12.50 -5.11 -13.19
C GLY A 41 11.04 -5.53 -13.09
N ASN A 42 10.76 -6.80 -13.35
CA ASN A 42 9.39 -7.33 -13.27
C ASN A 42 8.95 -7.47 -11.80
N PRO A 43 7.69 -7.17 -11.46
CA PRO A 43 7.12 -7.54 -10.17
C PRO A 43 7.31 -9.04 -9.90
N PRO A 44 7.46 -9.44 -8.62
CA PRO A 44 7.75 -10.82 -8.26
C PRO A 44 6.60 -11.80 -8.54
N LEU A 45 5.35 -11.33 -8.65
CA LEU A 45 4.16 -12.17 -8.89
C LEU A 45 4.10 -13.39 -7.97
N ASP A 46 4.34 -13.19 -6.67
CA ASP A 46 4.41 -14.22 -5.63
C ASP A 46 5.52 -15.29 -5.81
N ASN A 47 6.46 -15.06 -6.74
CA ASN A 47 7.60 -15.96 -6.95
C ASN A 47 8.74 -15.63 -5.97
N MET A 48 8.99 -16.54 -5.03
CA MET A 48 10.05 -16.42 -4.02
C MET A 48 11.48 -16.35 -4.59
N SER A 49 11.70 -16.78 -5.82
CA SER A 49 13.01 -16.72 -6.49
C SER A 49 13.29 -15.38 -7.19
N MET A 50 12.27 -14.51 -7.32
CA MET A 50 12.40 -13.21 -7.95
C MET A 50 12.85 -12.15 -6.95
N ALA A 51 13.75 -11.25 -7.37
CA ALA A 51 14.14 -10.09 -6.58
C ALA A 51 13.00 -9.06 -6.53
N GLY A 52 12.72 -8.51 -5.35
CA GLY A 52 11.67 -7.53 -5.12
C GLY A 52 11.29 -7.46 -3.65
N ASP A 53 11.47 -6.29 -3.04
CA ASP A 53 11.37 -6.10 -1.59
C ASP A 53 10.15 -5.26 -1.21
N ASN A 54 8.96 -5.85 -1.31
CA ASN A 54 7.73 -5.19 -0.90
C ASN A 54 7.23 -5.70 0.46
N GLY A 55 6.52 -4.84 1.20
CA GLY A 55 5.94 -5.13 2.50
C GLY A 55 6.46 -4.20 3.59
N PHE A 56 6.43 -4.68 4.84
CA PHE A 56 6.72 -3.83 6.00
C PHE A 56 7.58 -4.50 7.07
N PHE A 57 8.10 -3.67 7.96
CA PHE A 57 8.87 -4.06 9.13
C PHE A 57 8.15 -3.66 10.40
N VAL A 58 8.32 -4.47 11.43
CA VAL A 58 7.99 -4.09 12.80
C VAL A 58 9.30 -3.78 13.51
N VAL A 59 9.41 -2.58 14.08
CA VAL A 59 10.63 -2.10 14.74
C VAL A 59 10.30 -1.63 16.15
N ASP A 60 11.04 -2.14 17.13
CA ASP A 60 11.04 -1.64 18.51
C ASP A 60 11.84 -0.32 18.57
N THR A 61 11.16 0.74 18.99
CA THR A 61 11.70 2.09 19.16
C THR A 61 11.76 2.51 20.63
N SER A 62 11.62 1.57 21.57
CA SER A 62 11.55 1.86 23.01
C SER A 62 12.76 2.61 23.55
N GLU A 63 13.98 2.34 23.07
CA GLU A 63 15.17 3.06 23.53
C GLU A 63 15.14 4.52 23.09
N VAL A 64 14.70 4.76 21.84
CA VAL A 64 14.54 6.11 21.27
C VAL A 64 13.45 6.86 22.03
N GLN A 65 12.30 6.23 22.24
CA GLN A 65 11.17 6.80 22.98
C GLN A 65 11.54 7.18 24.42
N ASN A 66 12.37 6.35 25.08
CA ASN A 66 12.89 6.61 26.42
C ASN A 66 14.12 7.54 26.45
N ARG A 67 14.54 8.10 25.30
CA ARG A 67 15.70 9.00 25.17
C ARG A 67 16.98 8.42 25.79
N ARG A 68 17.20 7.11 25.66
CA ARG A 68 18.41 6.47 26.19
C ARG A 68 19.65 7.02 25.47
N PRO A 69 20.76 7.28 26.18
CA PRO A 69 22.03 7.59 25.52
C PRO A 69 22.39 6.47 24.53
N ASN A 70 22.78 6.83 23.31
CA ASN A 70 23.10 5.89 22.23
C ASN A 70 21.96 4.91 21.88
N ALA A 71 20.69 5.36 21.97
CA ALA A 71 19.52 4.55 21.65
C ALA A 71 19.63 3.83 20.28
N GLN A 72 19.22 2.57 20.26
CA GLN A 72 19.10 1.74 19.07
C GLN A 72 17.62 1.43 18.76
N MET A 73 17.34 1.15 17.49
CA MET A 73 16.08 0.57 17.05
C MET A 73 16.30 -0.91 16.74
N HIS A 74 15.37 -1.77 17.13
CA HIS A 74 15.53 -3.22 16.98
C HIS A 74 14.44 -3.79 16.09
N ARG A 75 14.82 -4.51 15.04
CA ARG A 75 13.84 -5.21 14.21
C ARG A 75 13.18 -6.34 15.00
N ILE A 76 11.85 -6.35 15.02
CA ILE A 76 11.03 -7.44 15.55
C ILE A 76 10.69 -8.43 14.43
N ALA A 77 10.17 -7.93 13.30
CA ALA A 77 9.73 -8.76 12.19
C ALA A 77 9.90 -8.05 10.83
N THR A 78 10.03 -8.86 9.78
CA THR A 78 9.92 -8.47 8.38
C THR A 78 8.75 -9.22 7.78
N VAL A 79 7.81 -8.51 7.16
CA VAL A 79 6.58 -9.07 6.59
C VAL A 79 6.53 -8.75 5.10
N PRO A 80 6.91 -9.71 4.24
CA PRO A 80 6.88 -9.52 2.79
C PRO A 80 5.46 -9.51 2.22
N VAL A 81 5.23 -8.66 1.23
CA VAL A 81 4.01 -8.61 0.40
C VAL A 81 4.39 -9.01 -1.02
N ARG A 82 4.45 -10.32 -1.29
CA ARG A 82 5.02 -10.90 -2.51
C ARG A 82 4.09 -10.83 -3.73
N ASN A 83 2.80 -10.62 -3.50
CA ASN A 83 1.80 -10.32 -4.51
C ASN A 83 1.62 -8.81 -4.76
N GLY A 84 2.54 -7.99 -4.27
CA GLY A 84 2.66 -6.56 -4.58
C GLY A 84 4.09 -6.20 -5.00
N SER A 85 4.31 -4.97 -5.42
CA SER A 85 5.63 -4.52 -5.92
C SER A 85 6.17 -3.26 -5.26
N ALA A 86 5.34 -2.48 -4.56
CA ALA A 86 5.75 -1.24 -3.90
C ALA A 86 4.74 -0.84 -2.83
N ALA A 87 5.21 -0.55 -1.62
CA ALA A 87 4.38 -0.17 -0.49
C ALA A 87 4.47 1.35 -0.22
N GLN A 88 3.32 1.99 0.03
CA GLN A 88 3.23 3.43 0.32
C GLN A 88 3.51 3.74 1.78
N HIS A 89 2.67 3.19 2.66
CA HIS A 89 2.74 3.48 4.09
C HIS A 89 1.98 2.43 4.90
N THR A 90 2.05 2.57 6.22
CA THR A 90 1.24 1.78 7.15
C THR A 90 0.40 2.65 8.06
N ILE A 91 -0.62 2.06 8.69
CA ILE A 91 -1.35 2.68 9.81
C ILE A 91 -1.63 1.60 10.85
N SER A 92 -1.20 1.85 12.09
CA SER A 92 -1.62 1.04 13.25
C SER A 92 -2.93 1.57 13.82
N PHE A 93 -3.82 0.66 14.18
CA PHE A 93 -5.13 0.98 14.76
C PHE A 93 -5.64 -0.16 15.64
N LEU A 94 -6.60 0.16 16.51
CA LEU A 94 -7.37 -0.82 17.27
C LEU A 94 -8.77 -0.95 16.68
N SER A 95 -9.31 -2.16 16.65
CA SER A 95 -10.74 -2.40 16.36
C SER A 95 -11.28 -3.36 17.42
N GLY A 96 -12.29 -2.92 18.17
CA GLY A 96 -12.80 -3.69 19.32
C GLY A 96 -11.73 -3.99 20.39
N GLY A 97 -10.76 -3.10 20.57
CA GLY A 97 -9.64 -3.26 21.51
C GLY A 97 -8.51 -4.20 21.04
N LYS A 98 -8.65 -4.82 19.86
CA LYS A 98 -7.62 -5.71 19.28
C LYS A 98 -6.73 -4.92 18.30
N PRO A 99 -5.39 -5.13 18.30
CA PRO A 99 -4.48 -4.38 17.45
C PRO A 99 -4.41 -4.92 16.02
N TYR A 100 -4.38 -3.99 15.08
CA TYR A 100 -4.25 -4.22 13.65
C TYR A 100 -3.28 -3.23 13.02
N LEU A 101 -2.75 -3.61 11.86
CA LEU A 101 -1.98 -2.75 10.97
C LEU A 101 -2.56 -2.87 9.58
N ILE A 102 -2.75 -1.76 8.89
CA ILE A 102 -2.91 -1.77 7.44
C ILE A 102 -1.58 -1.39 6.81
N GLU A 103 -1.10 -2.21 5.88
CA GLU A 103 -0.08 -1.86 4.90
C GLU A 103 -0.81 -1.47 3.62
N VAL A 104 -0.44 -0.33 3.04
CA VAL A 104 -1.07 0.19 1.83
C VAL A 104 -0.08 0.07 0.70
N ASP A 105 -0.33 -0.89 -0.17
CA ASP A 105 0.46 -1.10 -1.38
C ASP A 105 0.05 -0.06 -2.45
N GLU A 106 0.98 0.33 -3.30
CA GLU A 106 0.81 1.31 -4.40
C GLU A 106 1.34 0.81 -5.75
N GLY A 107 2.00 -0.35 -5.78
CA GLY A 107 2.50 -0.98 -7.00
C GLY A 107 1.67 -2.15 -7.52
N GLY A 108 1.01 -2.90 -6.63
CA GLY A 108 0.25 -4.11 -6.95
C GLY A 108 1.10 -5.22 -7.55
N ALA A 109 0.47 -6.33 -7.92
CA ALA A 109 1.16 -7.39 -8.67
C ALA A 109 1.56 -6.92 -10.08
N GLY A 110 0.82 -5.94 -10.63
CA GLY A 110 1.07 -5.37 -11.96
C GLY A 110 2.19 -4.34 -12.00
N GLY A 111 2.75 -3.91 -10.87
CA GLY A 111 3.66 -2.77 -10.84
C GLY A 111 2.98 -1.44 -11.21
N PHE A 112 3.77 -0.38 -11.19
CA PHE A 112 3.33 0.89 -11.76
C PHE A 112 3.03 0.72 -13.25
N GLN A 113 1.94 1.34 -13.68
CA GLN A 113 1.38 1.17 -15.02
C GLN A 113 2.30 1.68 -16.13
N ASP A 114 2.57 0.84 -17.13
CA ASP A 114 3.12 1.27 -18.43
C ASP A 114 1.98 1.56 -19.45
N PRO A 115 2.20 2.39 -20.48
CA PRO A 115 1.15 2.72 -21.46
C PRO A 115 0.51 1.50 -22.16
N GLY A 116 1.24 0.38 -22.22
CA GLY A 116 0.79 -0.87 -22.83
C GLY A 116 -0.03 -1.76 -21.89
N ALA A 117 -0.17 -1.40 -20.61
CA ALA A 117 -0.69 -2.27 -19.55
C ALA A 117 0.02 -3.64 -19.49
N THR A 118 1.31 -3.68 -19.82
CA THR A 118 2.08 -4.91 -20.03
C THR A 118 2.17 -5.73 -18.74
N SER A 119 2.58 -5.10 -17.65
CA SER A 119 2.77 -5.78 -16.36
C SER A 119 1.43 -6.09 -15.67
N VAL A 120 0.40 -5.24 -15.85
CA VAL A 120 -0.97 -5.52 -15.44
C VAL A 120 -1.54 -6.75 -16.18
N LYS A 121 -1.32 -6.86 -17.49
CA LYS A 121 -1.70 -8.05 -18.28
C LYS A 121 -0.99 -9.30 -17.75
N ALA A 122 0.30 -9.19 -17.42
CA ALA A 122 1.06 -10.31 -16.86
C ALA A 122 0.48 -10.77 -15.51
N ALA A 123 0.17 -9.84 -14.60
CA ALA A 123 -0.48 -10.16 -13.32
C ALA A 123 -1.85 -10.83 -13.52
N CYS A 124 -2.70 -10.29 -14.39
CA CYS A 124 -3.98 -10.89 -14.74
C CYS A 124 -3.84 -12.32 -15.29
N ASN A 125 -2.88 -12.55 -16.19
CA ASN A 125 -2.61 -13.88 -16.76
C ASN A 125 -2.08 -14.87 -15.72
N ALA A 126 -1.36 -14.37 -14.70
CA ALA A 126 -0.90 -15.16 -13.57
C ALA A 126 -2.00 -15.43 -12.52
N GLY A 127 -3.23 -14.93 -12.72
CA GLY A 127 -4.32 -15.06 -11.74
C GLY A 127 -4.12 -14.20 -10.49
N MET A 128 -3.25 -13.18 -10.57
CA MET A 128 -2.95 -12.26 -9.47
C MET A 128 -3.83 -11.03 -9.51
N THR A 129 -4.14 -10.49 -8.33
CA THR A 129 -4.83 -9.19 -8.22
C THR A 129 -3.92 -8.11 -8.81
N PRO A 130 -4.31 -7.45 -9.92
CA PRO A 130 -3.33 -6.72 -10.73
C PRO A 130 -2.96 -5.33 -10.19
N PHE A 131 -3.88 -4.68 -9.46
CA PHE A 131 -3.69 -3.32 -8.96
C PHE A 131 -3.37 -3.30 -7.46
N PRO A 132 -2.73 -2.23 -6.97
CA PRO A 132 -2.44 -2.07 -5.55
C PRO A 132 -3.69 -1.99 -4.68
N LEU A 133 -3.58 -2.50 -3.44
CA LEU A 133 -4.65 -2.49 -2.44
C LEU A 133 -4.10 -2.45 -1.01
N GLY A 134 -4.96 -2.16 -0.03
CA GLY A 134 -4.61 -2.27 1.38
C GLY A 134 -4.67 -3.70 1.91
N HIS A 135 -3.62 -4.14 2.61
CA HIS A 135 -3.50 -5.41 3.31
C HIS A 135 -3.67 -5.20 4.82
N ILE A 136 -4.70 -5.81 5.43
CA ILE A 136 -4.94 -5.69 6.88
C ILE A 136 -4.35 -6.89 7.60
N TYR A 137 -3.53 -6.62 8.61
CA TYR A 137 -2.85 -7.60 9.46
C TYR A 137 -3.37 -7.55 10.89
N ASP A 138 -3.60 -8.73 11.47
CA ASP A 138 -3.75 -8.92 12.92
C ASP A 138 -2.37 -8.79 13.58
N MET A 139 -2.26 -7.85 14.52
CA MET A 139 -1.01 -7.50 15.20
C MET A 139 -0.97 -7.98 16.66
N SER A 140 -1.83 -8.94 17.03
CA SER A 140 -1.83 -9.50 18.40
C SER A 140 -0.51 -10.15 18.78
N ASN A 141 0.27 -10.59 17.79
CA ASN A 141 1.66 -10.98 17.94
C ASN A 141 2.52 -10.26 16.89
N GLU A 142 3.23 -9.21 17.32
CA GLU A 142 4.02 -8.38 16.42
C GLU A 142 5.26 -9.09 15.84
N ALA A 143 5.69 -10.21 16.43
CA ALA A 143 6.75 -11.06 15.89
C ALA A 143 6.24 -11.99 14.77
N ALA A 144 4.92 -12.15 14.64
CA ALA A 144 4.30 -12.92 13.57
C ALA A 144 2.97 -12.29 13.11
N PRO A 145 3.00 -11.09 12.47
CA PRO A 145 1.81 -10.47 11.91
C PRO A 145 1.09 -11.39 10.93
N ARG A 146 -0.23 -11.42 11.00
CA ARG A 146 -1.04 -12.33 10.17
C ARG A 146 -2.00 -11.55 9.29
N LEU A 147 -1.87 -11.69 7.97
CA LEU A 147 -2.82 -11.15 7.01
C LEU A 147 -4.22 -11.70 7.30
N VAL A 148 -5.21 -10.82 7.47
CA VAL A 148 -6.61 -11.17 7.73
C VAL A 148 -7.54 -10.82 6.58
N SER A 149 -7.23 -9.76 5.83
CA SER A 149 -8.07 -9.33 4.71
C SER A 149 -7.34 -8.35 3.80
N GLU A 150 -7.96 -8.10 2.64
CA GLU A 150 -7.45 -7.23 1.59
C GLU A 150 -8.59 -6.38 1.03
N LEU A 151 -8.33 -5.11 0.77
CA LEU A 151 -9.31 -4.12 0.34
C LEU A 151 -9.49 -4.12 -1.19
N ARG A 152 -10.07 -5.21 -1.70
CA ARG A 152 -10.33 -5.40 -3.13
C ARG A 152 -11.58 -4.65 -3.60
N LEU A 153 -11.48 -3.97 -4.74
CA LEU A 153 -12.63 -3.52 -5.53
C LEU A 153 -12.93 -4.52 -6.65
N GLU A 154 -14.01 -4.29 -7.40
CA GLU A 154 -14.30 -5.12 -8.59
C GLU A 154 -13.21 -5.02 -9.66
N THR A 155 -12.48 -3.90 -9.72
CA THR A 155 -11.33 -3.70 -10.62
C THR A 155 -10.15 -4.61 -10.28
N HIS A 156 -10.04 -5.03 -9.02
CA HIS A 156 -9.01 -5.96 -8.53
C HIS A 156 -9.35 -7.43 -8.82
N ALA A 157 -10.61 -7.74 -9.13
CA ALA A 157 -11.02 -9.11 -9.40
C ALA A 157 -10.48 -9.57 -10.76
N THR A 158 -9.69 -10.65 -10.76
CA THR A 158 -9.04 -11.19 -11.97
C THR A 158 -10.03 -11.53 -13.09
N ARG A 159 -11.22 -12.01 -12.74
CA ARG A 159 -12.33 -12.24 -13.69
C ARG A 159 -12.76 -10.99 -14.47
N ASN A 160 -12.47 -9.80 -13.96
CA ASN A 160 -12.81 -8.53 -14.59
C ASN A 160 -11.65 -7.93 -15.39
N CYS A 161 -10.47 -8.57 -15.45
CA CYS A 161 -9.30 -8.03 -16.17
C CYS A 161 -9.61 -7.64 -17.62
N SER A 162 -10.40 -8.44 -18.35
CA SER A 162 -10.79 -8.13 -19.74
C SER A 162 -11.65 -6.87 -19.87
N LYS A 163 -12.33 -6.45 -18.80
CA LYS A 163 -13.13 -5.22 -18.74
C LYS A 163 -12.29 -4.01 -18.34
N VAL A 164 -11.29 -4.19 -17.48
CA VAL A 164 -10.51 -3.09 -16.90
C VAL A 164 -9.30 -2.72 -17.75
N ILE A 165 -8.63 -3.70 -18.37
CA ILE A 165 -7.43 -3.45 -19.18
C ILE A 165 -7.64 -2.40 -20.28
N PRO A 166 -8.74 -2.42 -21.06
CA PRO A 166 -8.96 -1.40 -22.09
C PRO A 166 -9.01 0.03 -21.55
N ASP A 167 -9.43 0.22 -20.31
CA ASP A 167 -9.66 1.52 -19.68
C ASP A 167 -8.36 2.19 -19.18
N ILE A 168 -7.32 1.39 -18.96
CA ILE A 168 -6.00 1.88 -18.52
C ILE A 168 -4.99 1.98 -19.67
N MET A 169 -5.40 1.66 -20.89
CA MET A 169 -4.54 1.76 -22.07
C MET A 169 -4.12 3.22 -22.31
N GLY A 170 -2.82 3.45 -22.47
CA GLY A 170 -2.26 4.79 -22.66
C GLY A 170 -2.13 5.62 -21.38
N LEU A 171 -2.63 5.13 -20.23
CA LEU A 171 -2.37 5.72 -18.92
C LEU A 171 -1.03 5.23 -18.38
N THR A 172 -0.43 6.00 -17.47
CA THR A 172 0.85 5.65 -16.84
C THR A 172 0.83 5.78 -15.32
N THR A 173 1.71 5.04 -14.68
CA THR A 173 1.98 5.02 -13.24
C THR A 173 0.83 4.52 -12.38
N PHE A 174 -0.18 5.36 -12.15
CA PHE A 174 -1.26 5.10 -11.21
C PHE A 174 -2.60 5.00 -11.94
N THR A 175 -3.39 3.98 -11.57
CA THR A 175 -4.68 3.69 -12.21
C THR A 175 -5.74 3.28 -11.17
N TYR A 176 -6.05 1.99 -11.03
CA TYR A 176 -7.16 1.47 -10.22
C TYR A 176 -6.71 0.83 -8.91
N GLY A 177 -5.98 1.55 -8.08
CA GLY A 177 -5.53 1.00 -6.80
C GLY A 177 -5.16 2.03 -5.75
N SER A 178 -4.87 1.52 -4.56
CA SER A 178 -4.63 2.35 -3.37
C SER A 178 -3.37 3.19 -3.45
N HIS A 179 -3.32 4.23 -2.63
CA HIS A 179 -2.12 5.02 -2.37
C HIS A 179 -2.04 5.40 -0.89
N TYR A 180 -2.89 6.31 -0.42
CA TYR A 180 -3.01 6.65 1.00
C TYR A 180 -4.33 6.17 1.57
N CYS A 181 -4.28 5.78 2.84
CA CYS A 181 -5.46 5.54 3.66
C CYS A 181 -5.41 6.35 4.95
N SER A 182 -6.53 6.40 5.67
CA SER A 182 -6.64 6.83 7.06
C SER A 182 -7.84 6.17 7.74
N VAL A 183 -7.72 5.90 9.03
CA VAL A 183 -8.84 5.43 9.86
C VAL A 183 -9.54 6.61 10.52
N ASP A 184 -10.84 6.47 10.77
CA ASP A 184 -11.65 7.45 11.50
C ASP A 184 -11.13 7.70 12.93
N ASN A 185 -10.72 6.64 13.62
CA ASN A 185 -10.16 6.71 14.97
C ASN A 185 -9.17 5.56 15.21
N ARG A 186 -7.89 5.87 15.49
CA ARG A 186 -6.87 4.83 15.72
C ARG A 186 -7.08 4.00 16.99
N GLU A 187 -7.84 4.49 17.96
CA GLU A 187 -8.07 3.80 19.25
C GLU A 187 -9.30 2.90 19.23
N ASN A 188 -10.21 3.11 18.27
CA ASN A 188 -11.37 2.27 18.05
C ASN A 188 -11.91 2.53 16.64
N ALA A 189 -11.20 2.01 15.64
CA ALA A 189 -11.48 2.25 14.25
C ALA A 189 -12.75 1.51 13.83
N THR A 190 -13.65 2.23 13.16
CA THR A 190 -14.87 1.65 12.59
C THR A 190 -14.93 1.83 11.08
N ALA A 191 -14.25 2.87 10.56
CA ALA A 191 -14.18 3.17 9.15
C ALA A 191 -12.74 3.45 8.71
N LEU A 192 -12.45 3.05 7.48
CA LEU A 192 -11.18 3.30 6.80
C LEU A 192 -11.47 3.98 5.47
N ALA A 193 -10.92 5.17 5.27
CA ALA A 193 -10.98 5.89 4.01
C ALA A 193 -9.66 5.75 3.27
N CYS A 194 -9.71 5.42 1.99
CA CYS A 194 -8.54 5.24 1.14
C CYS A 194 -8.70 5.94 -0.21
N SER A 195 -7.64 6.57 -0.68
CA SER A 195 -7.52 7.09 -2.04
C SER A 195 -7.14 5.95 -2.98
N TYR A 196 -7.96 5.74 -4.01
CA TYR A 196 -7.83 4.68 -5.02
C TYR A 196 -7.70 5.26 -6.44
N PHE A 197 -6.99 6.40 -6.61
CA PHE A 197 -6.77 7.08 -7.90
C PHE A 197 -8.01 7.16 -8.82
N ASN A 198 -8.04 6.42 -9.93
CA ASN A 198 -9.16 6.42 -10.88
C ASN A 198 -10.46 5.89 -10.26
N SER A 199 -10.34 5.14 -9.17
CA SER A 199 -11.44 4.69 -8.33
C SER A 199 -11.82 5.69 -7.23
N GLY A 200 -11.27 6.91 -7.23
CA GLY A 200 -11.65 7.96 -6.27
C GLY A 200 -11.34 7.62 -4.82
N VAL A 201 -12.09 8.20 -3.89
CA VAL A 201 -12.01 7.87 -2.46
C VAL A 201 -12.97 6.74 -2.16
N ARG A 202 -12.49 5.71 -1.46
CA ARG A 202 -13.25 4.54 -1.00
C ARG A 202 -13.32 4.53 0.50
N VAL A 203 -14.49 4.24 1.06
CA VAL A 203 -14.70 4.12 2.50
C VAL A 203 -15.17 2.71 2.82
N PHE A 204 -14.45 2.05 3.72
CA PHE A 204 -14.70 0.69 4.15
C PHE A 204 -15.12 0.66 5.62
N ASP A 205 -16.16 -0.11 5.94
CA ASP A 205 -16.44 -0.55 7.30
C ASP A 205 -15.41 -1.61 7.71
N ILE A 206 -14.73 -1.36 8.82
CA ILE A 206 -13.68 -2.22 9.38
C ILE A 206 -13.95 -2.63 10.83
N ARG A 207 -15.23 -2.63 11.26
CA ARG A 207 -15.61 -3.18 12.58
C ARG A 207 -15.28 -4.66 12.71
N ASP A 208 -15.27 -5.40 11.60
CA ASP A 208 -14.64 -6.71 11.47
C ASP A 208 -13.50 -6.60 10.44
N PRO A 209 -12.24 -6.37 10.88
CA PRO A 209 -11.10 -6.22 9.96
C PRO A 209 -10.78 -7.47 9.14
N SER A 210 -11.39 -8.63 9.42
CA SER A 210 -11.26 -9.83 8.58
C SER A 210 -12.24 -9.84 7.40
N LYS A 211 -13.26 -8.97 7.44
CA LYS A 211 -14.32 -8.87 6.43
C LYS A 211 -14.69 -7.40 6.15
N PRO A 212 -13.73 -6.58 5.69
CA PRO A 212 -14.01 -5.20 5.35
C PRO A 212 -15.08 -5.11 4.26
N LYS A 213 -15.94 -4.10 4.34
CA LYS A 213 -17.01 -3.87 3.36
C LYS A 213 -16.98 -2.43 2.89
N GLU A 214 -16.94 -2.21 1.58
CA GLU A 214 -17.13 -0.86 1.03
C GLU A 214 -18.54 -0.35 1.38
N ILE A 215 -18.61 0.83 2.00
CA ILE A 215 -19.85 1.47 2.46
C ILE A 215 -20.12 2.83 1.80
N ALA A 216 -19.09 3.45 1.21
CA ALA A 216 -19.24 4.66 0.41
C ALA A 216 -18.06 4.83 -0.54
N TYR A 217 -18.28 5.63 -1.58
CA TYR A 217 -17.22 6.10 -2.45
C TYR A 217 -17.52 7.51 -2.96
N TYR A 218 -16.47 8.20 -3.38
CA TYR A 218 -16.57 9.48 -4.08
C TYR A 218 -15.57 9.52 -5.23
N ASN A 219 -16.08 9.57 -6.45
CA ASN A 219 -15.28 9.80 -7.65
C ASN A 219 -15.44 11.27 -8.05
N PRO A 220 -14.37 12.09 -7.98
CA PRO A 220 -14.46 13.48 -8.41
C PRO A 220 -14.79 13.55 -9.91
N PRO A 221 -15.37 14.68 -10.38
CA PRO A 221 -15.62 14.89 -11.80
C PRO A 221 -14.35 14.72 -12.65
N ALA A 222 -14.49 14.08 -13.80
CA ALA A 222 -13.39 13.96 -14.75
C ALA A 222 -12.91 15.34 -15.24
N ALA A 223 -11.61 15.47 -15.50
CA ALA A 223 -11.07 16.65 -16.16
C ALA A 223 -11.60 16.72 -17.61
N LYS A 224 -11.98 17.92 -18.06
CA LYS A 224 -12.46 18.15 -19.45
C LYS A 224 -11.35 18.02 -20.50
N SER A 225 -10.09 18.02 -20.07
CA SER A 225 -8.91 17.87 -20.91
C SER A 225 -8.19 16.59 -20.48
N PRO A 226 -8.03 15.59 -21.38
CA PRO A 226 -7.29 14.37 -21.08
C PRO A 226 -5.85 14.70 -20.66
N GLY A 227 -5.41 14.16 -19.52
CA GLY A 227 -4.02 14.16 -19.08
C GLY A 227 -3.38 12.79 -19.29
N ALA A 228 -2.07 12.67 -19.10
CA ALA A 228 -1.30 11.43 -19.28
C ALA A 228 -1.56 10.35 -18.20
N GLY A 229 -2.63 10.46 -17.42
CA GLY A 229 -2.88 9.65 -16.22
C GLY A 229 -2.91 10.53 -14.96
N SER A 230 -2.61 9.92 -13.81
CA SER A 230 -2.52 10.65 -12.54
C SER A 230 -1.45 11.74 -12.60
N GLY A 231 -1.82 12.97 -12.23
CA GLY A 231 -0.92 14.09 -12.05
C GLY A 231 -0.06 14.01 -10.79
N HIS A 232 -0.15 12.93 -10.00
CA HIS A 232 0.60 12.74 -8.75
C HIS A 232 2.13 12.89 -8.95
N LEU A 233 2.66 12.39 -10.06
CA LEU A 233 4.09 12.51 -10.39
C LEU A 233 4.48 13.87 -10.97
N MET A 234 3.52 14.70 -11.34
CA MET A 234 3.80 15.96 -11.98
C MET A 234 4.06 17.03 -10.91
N LEU A 235 5.35 17.20 -10.57
CA LEU A 235 5.78 18.22 -9.61
C LEU A 235 5.21 19.60 -9.98
N GLY A 236 4.57 20.26 -9.01
CA GLY A 236 3.96 21.58 -9.19
C GLY A 236 2.58 21.60 -9.85
N GLN A 237 1.91 20.46 -10.05
CA GLN A 237 0.56 20.39 -10.64
C GLN A 237 -0.60 20.39 -9.61
N TYR A 238 -0.35 20.73 -8.34
CA TYR A 238 -1.43 20.82 -7.35
C TYR A 238 -2.56 21.74 -7.85
N ARG A 239 -3.79 21.24 -7.78
CA ARG A 239 -5.03 22.01 -7.99
C ARG A 239 -6.04 21.63 -6.92
N ALA A 240 -6.71 22.63 -6.34
CA ALA A 240 -7.78 22.38 -5.38
C ALA A 240 -8.87 21.49 -6.01
N GLY A 241 -9.20 20.39 -5.34
CA GLY A 241 -10.19 19.41 -5.81
C GLY A 241 -9.70 18.44 -6.89
N GLY A 242 -8.39 18.38 -7.18
CA GLY A 242 -7.82 17.37 -8.08
C GLY A 242 -7.85 15.96 -7.45
N PRO A 243 -8.04 14.89 -8.26
CA PRO A 243 -8.11 13.51 -7.76
C PRO A 243 -6.79 13.00 -7.17
N ASP A 244 -5.66 13.62 -7.53
CA ASP A 244 -4.31 13.11 -7.26
C ASP A 244 -3.74 13.49 -5.89
N TRP A 245 -4.42 14.37 -5.14
CA TRP A 245 -3.92 14.96 -3.89
C TRP A 245 -4.92 14.86 -2.74
N CYS A 246 -5.78 13.85 -2.73
CA CYS A 246 -6.57 13.52 -1.54
C CYS A 246 -5.67 12.86 -0.49
N ALA A 247 -5.00 13.69 0.32
CA ALA A 247 -4.35 13.35 1.58
C ALA A 247 -4.75 14.38 2.65
#